data_AF-A0A5J4KUK2-F1
#
_entry.id   AF-A0A5J4KUK2-F1
#
_cell.length_a   1.000
_cell.length_b   1.000
_cell.length_c   1.000
_cell.angle_alpha   90.00
_cell.angle_beta   90.00
_cell.angle_gamma   90.00
#
_symmetry.space_group_name_H-M   'P 1'
#
loop_
_entity.id
_entity.type
_entity.pdbx_description
1 polymer ?
#
loop_
_entity_poly.entity_id
_entity_poly.type
_entity_poly.pdbx_seq_one_letter_code
_entity_poly.pdbx_strand_id
1 'polypeptide(L)'
;MTSLQNTSANHSINNPKRRMLTIAFALLLGLTMFGTMIGLQTKTTHAATNETYLVSMIRSVFGGYSTQAIHIAQCESTMNPNARNVMPIGGSYASGLFQILYPSTWRTTSQAASSPFNPYANTRAAYEIFRRDGFRWVEWECRAY
;
A
#
# COMPACT_ATOMS: atom_id res chain seq x y z
N MET A 1 39.01 56.46 -1.00
CA MET A 1 39.76 55.31 -1.54
C MET A 1 38.74 54.31 -2.07
N THR A 2 38.80 54.03 -3.39
CA THR A 2 38.41 52.78 -4.09
C THR A 2 37.02 52.17 -3.78
N SER A 3 36.12 51.83 -4.71
CA SER A 3 36.26 51.44 -6.12
C SER A 3 34.88 51.50 -6.80
N LEU A 4 34.90 51.73 -8.11
CA LEU A 4 33.79 51.90 -9.06
C LEU A 4 33.21 50.56 -9.55
N GLN A 5 31.95 50.60 -10.02
CA GLN A 5 31.50 50.23 -11.39
C GLN A 5 29.96 50.43 -11.47
N ASN A 6 29.46 51.43 -12.21
CA ASN A 6 28.95 51.35 -13.60
C ASN A 6 27.97 50.17 -13.80
N THR A 7 26.74 50.35 -14.31
CA THR A 7 26.47 50.88 -15.66
C THR A 7 24.98 51.24 -15.85
N SER A 8 24.77 52.28 -16.65
CA SER A 8 23.64 52.57 -17.56
C SER A 8 22.21 52.67 -17.03
N ALA A 9 21.73 53.91 -17.02
CA ALA A 9 20.34 54.25 -17.28
C ALA A 9 19.86 53.65 -18.62
N ASN A 10 18.59 53.28 -18.72
CA ASN A 10 17.81 53.67 -19.89
C ASN A 10 16.32 53.79 -19.57
N HIS A 11 15.81 54.96 -19.92
CA HIS A 11 14.44 55.42 -19.76
C HIS A 11 13.58 54.69 -20.79
N SER A 12 12.65 53.82 -20.36
CA SER A 12 11.70 53.21 -21.28
C SER A 12 10.41 54.04 -21.35
N ILE A 13 10.22 54.57 -22.56
CA ILE A 13 9.15 55.41 -23.04
C ILE A 13 7.83 54.62 -23.13
N ASN A 14 6.76 55.27 -22.68
CA ASN A 14 5.36 55.18 -23.12
C ASN A 14 4.87 53.90 -23.83
N ASN A 15 3.86 53.24 -23.24
CA ASN A 15 2.71 52.76 -24.05
C ASN A 15 1.41 52.67 -23.21
N PRO A 16 0.36 53.47 -23.49
CA PRO A 16 -0.82 53.66 -22.62
C PRO A 16 -1.86 52.51 -22.62
N LYS A 17 -1.52 51.29 -23.05
CA LYS A 17 -2.51 50.21 -23.28
C LYS A 17 -2.72 49.23 -22.12
N ARG A 18 -2.43 49.63 -20.87
CA ARG A 18 -2.58 48.76 -19.68
C ARG A 18 -3.38 49.38 -18.53
N ARG A 19 -4.27 50.32 -18.84
CA ARG A 19 -5.27 50.85 -17.89
C ARG A 19 -6.62 50.18 -18.09
N MET A 20 -6.72 48.89 -17.75
CA MET A 20 -8.01 48.24 -17.47
C MET A 20 -7.84 47.23 -16.34
N LEU A 21 -7.41 47.77 -15.21
CA LEU A 21 -7.71 47.24 -13.88
C LEU A 21 -8.22 48.50 -13.18
N THR A 22 -9.51 48.67 -12.88
CA THR A 22 -10.12 48.21 -11.63
C THR A 22 -11.56 48.77 -11.62
N ILE A 23 -12.48 48.08 -10.94
CA ILE A 23 -13.80 48.53 -10.45
C ILE A 23 -15.00 48.35 -11.41
N ALA A 24 -15.64 47.17 -11.32
CA ALA A 24 -17.10 47.08 -11.36
C ALA A 24 -17.54 45.98 -10.38
N PHE A 25 -18.00 46.44 -9.22
CA PHE A 25 -18.61 45.66 -8.15
C PHE A 25 -19.94 45.07 -8.62
N ALA A 26 -20.12 43.79 -8.30
CA ALA A 26 -21.36 43.06 -8.07
C ALA A 26 -22.68 43.73 -8.51
N LEU A 27 -23.30 43.21 -9.58
CA LEU A 27 -24.75 43.18 -9.79
C LEU A 27 -25.06 42.24 -10.95
N LEU A 28 -25.29 40.96 -10.65
CA LEU A 28 -26.48 40.18 -11.07
C LEU A 28 -26.30 38.72 -10.64
N LEU A 29 -27.07 38.36 -9.62
CA LEU A 29 -27.27 37.02 -9.11
C LEU A 29 -27.99 36.20 -10.19
N GLY A 30 -27.37 35.11 -10.66
CA GLY A 30 -28.06 34.07 -11.44
C GLY A 30 -27.44 33.76 -12.80
N LEU A 31 -26.51 32.80 -12.82
CA LEU A 31 -26.52 31.66 -13.74
C LEU A 31 -25.29 30.77 -13.49
N THR A 32 -25.58 29.49 -13.30
CA THR A 32 -24.70 28.32 -13.46
C THR A 32 -23.54 28.17 -12.45
N MET A 33 -23.92 27.95 -11.19
CA MET A 33 -23.26 26.97 -10.31
C MET A 33 -23.34 25.56 -10.93
N PHE A 34 -22.57 25.28 -11.98
CA PHE A 34 -22.39 23.93 -12.54
C PHE A 34 -20.99 23.79 -13.15
N GLY A 35 -19.99 24.30 -12.43
CA GLY A 35 -18.59 24.03 -12.71
C GLY A 35 -18.23 22.66 -12.18
N THR A 36 -18.38 21.67 -13.05
CA THR A 36 -17.97 20.26 -12.94
C THR A 36 -16.90 20.02 -11.87
N MET A 37 -17.34 19.50 -10.72
CA MET A 37 -16.52 18.56 -9.95
C MET A 37 -16.26 17.39 -10.91
N ILE A 38 -15.16 17.47 -11.68
CA ILE A 38 -14.57 16.30 -12.30
C ILE A 38 -14.11 15.49 -11.10
N GLY A 39 -15.00 14.61 -10.64
CA GLY A 39 -14.68 13.59 -9.68
C GLY A 39 -13.49 12.86 -10.26
N LEU A 40 -12.34 13.07 -9.64
CA LEU A 40 -11.24 12.14 -9.72
C LEU A 40 -11.79 10.86 -9.10
N GLN A 41 -12.50 10.05 -9.89
CA GLN A 41 -12.67 8.64 -9.62
C GLN A 41 -11.25 8.09 -9.69
N THR A 42 -10.55 8.19 -8.56
CA THR A 42 -9.48 7.27 -8.26
C THR A 42 -10.14 5.91 -8.44
N LYS A 43 -9.75 5.20 -9.51
CA LYS A 43 -10.02 3.77 -9.57
C LYS A 43 -9.54 3.25 -8.24
N THR A 44 -10.46 2.87 -7.34
CA THR A 44 -10.11 1.99 -6.24
C THR A 44 -9.57 0.76 -6.92
N THR A 45 -8.25 0.70 -7.02
CA THR A 45 -7.56 -0.41 -7.65
C THR A 45 -7.94 -1.64 -6.83
N HIS A 46 -8.37 -2.71 -7.49
CA HIS A 46 -8.73 -3.97 -6.83
C HIS A 46 -7.66 -4.46 -5.84
N ALA A 47 -6.39 -4.04 -6.02
CA ALA A 47 -5.28 -4.26 -5.11
C ALA A 47 -5.48 -3.61 -3.73
N ALA A 48 -5.83 -2.32 -3.66
CA ALA A 48 -5.97 -1.60 -2.38
C ALA A 48 -7.12 -2.15 -1.52
N THR A 49 -8.23 -2.53 -2.16
CA THR A 49 -9.36 -3.18 -1.48
C THR A 49 -9.01 -4.59 -1.01
N ASN A 50 -8.25 -5.35 -1.82
CA ASN A 50 -7.82 -6.69 -1.45
C ASN A 50 -6.84 -6.67 -0.27
N GLU A 51 -5.86 -5.77 -0.29
CA GLU A 51 -4.92 -5.62 0.82
C GLU A 51 -5.63 -5.25 2.13
N THR A 52 -6.62 -4.33 2.08
CA THR A 52 -7.45 -3.98 3.24
C THR A 52 -8.18 -5.21 3.79
N TYR A 53 -8.75 -6.04 2.92
CA TYR A 53 -9.39 -7.29 3.30
C TYR A 53 -8.40 -8.27 3.97
N LEU A 54 -7.22 -8.48 3.37
CA LEU A 54 -6.17 -9.34 3.92
C LEU A 54 -5.68 -8.85 5.29
N VAL A 55 -5.47 -7.55 5.46
CA VAL A 55 -5.09 -6.96 6.74
C VAL A 55 -6.18 -7.19 7.80
N SER A 56 -7.45 -7.00 7.44
CA SER A 56 -8.57 -7.25 8.37
C SER A 56 -8.65 -8.72 8.79
N MET A 57 -8.37 -9.64 7.86
CA MET A 57 -8.34 -11.07 8.10
C MET A 57 -7.19 -11.46 9.03
N ILE A 58 -5.97 -10.94 8.78
CA ILE A 58 -4.81 -11.18 9.64
C ILE A 58 -5.09 -10.67 11.06
N ARG A 59 -5.69 -9.48 11.20
CA ARG A 59 -6.12 -8.94 12.50
C ARG A 59 -7.09 -9.86 13.22
N SER A 60 -8.08 -10.38 12.51
CA SER A 60 -9.06 -11.30 13.08
C SER A 60 -8.46 -12.62 13.55
N VAL A 61 -7.43 -13.14 12.85
CA VAL A 61 -6.83 -14.44 13.18
C VAL A 61 -5.76 -14.31 14.27
N PHE A 62 -4.88 -13.31 14.16
CA PHE A 62 -3.72 -13.17 15.05
C PHE A 62 -3.98 -12.33 16.31
N GLY A 63 -5.05 -11.53 16.35
CA GLY A 63 -5.39 -10.71 17.50
C GLY A 63 -4.23 -9.79 17.92
N GLY A 64 -3.78 -9.90 19.17
CA GLY A 64 -2.68 -9.09 19.70
C GLY A 64 -1.35 -9.21 18.94
N TYR A 65 -1.15 -10.28 18.16
CA TYR A 65 0.04 -10.49 17.34
C TYR A 65 -0.11 -9.98 15.89
N SER A 66 -1.23 -9.32 15.56
CA SER A 66 -1.55 -8.98 14.17
C SER A 66 -0.53 -8.07 13.50
N THR A 67 0.05 -7.12 14.24
CA THR A 67 1.05 -6.19 13.68
C THR A 67 2.28 -6.95 13.18
N GLN A 68 2.74 -7.93 13.96
CA GLN A 68 3.84 -8.81 13.59
C GLN A 68 3.45 -9.69 12.39
N ALA A 69 2.26 -10.27 12.40
CA ALA A 69 1.78 -11.12 11.32
C ALA A 69 1.63 -10.38 9.98
N ILE A 70 1.16 -9.11 10.01
CA ILE A 70 1.11 -8.25 8.82
C ILE A 70 2.52 -8.00 8.29
N HIS A 71 3.48 -7.72 9.17
CA HIS A 71 4.88 -7.52 8.78
C HIS A 71 5.45 -8.78 8.09
N ILE A 72 5.19 -9.97 8.64
CA ILE A 72 5.62 -11.23 8.05
C ILE A 72 4.97 -11.45 6.68
N ALA A 73 3.65 -11.35 6.56
CA ALA A 73 2.96 -11.53 5.27
C ALA A 73 3.44 -10.54 4.19
N GLN A 74 3.72 -9.30 4.58
CA GLN A 74 4.30 -8.29 3.70
C GLN A 74 5.71 -8.66 3.24
N CYS A 75 6.57 -9.11 4.16
CA CYS A 75 7.95 -9.46 3.86
C CYS A 75 8.04 -10.75 3.02
N GLU A 76 7.24 -11.76 3.35
CA GLU A 76 7.27 -13.08 2.71
C GLU A 76 6.64 -13.09 1.31
N SER A 77 5.52 -12.39 1.12
CA SER A 77 4.75 -12.47 -0.14
C SER A 77 4.37 -11.13 -0.75
N THR A 78 4.78 -10.00 -0.14
CA THR A 78 4.26 -8.68 -0.53
C THR A 78 2.73 -8.61 -0.46
N MET A 79 2.14 -9.28 0.54
CA MET A 79 0.68 -9.44 0.73
C MET A 79 -0.03 -10.14 -0.43
N ASN A 80 0.65 -11.02 -1.17
CA ASN A 80 0.09 -11.75 -2.30
C ASN A 80 -0.30 -13.19 -1.91
N PRO A 81 -1.62 -13.52 -1.83
CA PRO A 81 -2.06 -14.86 -1.49
C PRO A 81 -1.80 -15.91 -2.57
N ASN A 82 -1.48 -15.49 -3.80
CA ASN A 82 -1.14 -16.38 -4.91
C ASN A 82 0.40 -16.52 -5.11
N ALA A 83 1.21 -15.97 -4.21
CA ALA A 83 2.65 -16.07 -4.30
C ALA A 83 3.13 -17.52 -4.13
N ARG A 84 4.05 -17.95 -4.99
CA ARG A 84 4.74 -19.23 -4.88
C ARG A 84 6.21 -19.02 -5.19
N ASN A 85 7.09 -19.42 -4.27
CA ASN A 85 8.50 -19.48 -4.54
C ASN A 85 8.78 -20.61 -5.54
N VAL A 86 9.58 -20.34 -6.57
CA VAL A 86 9.95 -21.31 -7.61
C VAL A 86 11.08 -22.25 -7.17
N MET A 87 11.82 -21.87 -6.12
CA MET A 87 12.91 -22.68 -5.57
C MET A 87 12.35 -23.67 -4.54
N PRO A 88 12.48 -24.98 -4.77
CA PRO A 88 11.99 -25.98 -3.82
C PRO A 88 12.97 -26.17 -2.65
N ILE A 89 12.41 -26.49 -1.48
CA ILE A 89 13.14 -26.96 -0.30
C ILE A 89 12.63 -28.36 0.05
N GLY A 90 13.46 -29.38 -0.11
CA GLY A 90 13.08 -30.77 0.15
C GLY A 90 11.85 -31.24 -0.66
N GLY A 91 11.71 -30.75 -1.90
CA GLY A 91 10.54 -31.05 -2.75
C GLY A 91 9.27 -30.27 -2.41
N SER A 92 9.31 -29.35 -1.45
CA SER A 92 8.21 -28.46 -1.09
C SER A 92 8.47 -27.03 -1.56
N TYR A 93 7.41 -26.25 -1.76
CA TYR A 93 7.47 -24.87 -2.20
C TYR A 93 6.80 -23.94 -1.19
N ALA A 94 7.48 -22.86 -0.83
CA ALA A 94 6.88 -21.79 -0.06
C ALA A 94 5.70 -21.18 -0.84
N SER A 95 4.51 -21.22 -0.25
CA SER A 95 3.26 -20.95 -0.97
C SER A 95 2.29 -20.09 -0.15
N GLY A 96 1.60 -19.19 -0.83
CA GLY A 96 0.54 -18.35 -0.30
C GLY A 96 1.04 -17.16 0.52
N LEU A 97 0.11 -16.55 1.25
CA LEU A 97 0.29 -15.26 1.93
C LEU A 97 1.46 -15.24 2.95
N PHE A 98 1.64 -16.35 3.67
CA PHE A 98 2.70 -16.52 4.68
C PHE A 98 3.81 -17.48 4.21
N GLN A 99 3.88 -17.78 2.90
CA GLN A 99 4.96 -18.59 2.30
C GLN A 99 5.24 -19.93 3.03
N ILE A 100 4.18 -20.60 3.49
CA ILE A 100 4.30 -21.89 4.19
C ILE A 100 4.76 -22.97 3.20
N LEU A 101 5.69 -23.83 3.61
CA LEU A 101 6.15 -24.94 2.79
C LEU A 101 5.03 -25.94 2.52
N TYR A 102 4.67 -26.07 1.24
CA TYR A 102 3.68 -27.01 0.74
C TYR A 102 4.35 -28.10 -0.14
N PRO A 103 4.09 -29.40 0.09
CA PRO A 103 3.10 -29.94 1.03
C PRO A 103 3.62 -30.18 2.47
N SER A 104 4.92 -30.04 2.76
CA SER A 104 5.52 -30.50 4.03
C SER A 104 4.90 -29.88 5.29
N THR A 105 5.28 -28.66 5.67
CA THR A 105 4.79 -27.97 6.87
C THR A 105 3.29 -27.78 6.79
N TRP A 106 2.75 -27.48 5.61
CA TRP A 106 1.32 -27.33 5.35
C TRP A 106 0.48 -28.51 5.86
N ARG A 107 0.93 -29.74 5.60
CA ARG A 107 0.21 -30.97 5.98
C ARG A 107 0.11 -31.18 7.50
N THR A 108 0.93 -30.48 8.28
CA THR A 108 0.89 -30.55 9.75
C THR A 108 -0.18 -29.64 10.37
N THR A 109 -0.87 -28.84 9.55
CA THR A 109 -1.90 -27.90 9.99
C THR A 109 -3.30 -28.47 9.76
N SER A 110 -4.30 -27.94 10.47
CA SER A 110 -5.70 -28.30 10.26
C SER A 110 -6.22 -27.90 8.88
N GLN A 111 -5.46 -27.08 8.14
CA GLN A 111 -5.81 -26.54 6.84
C GLN A 111 -5.29 -27.38 5.67
N ALA A 112 -4.71 -28.56 5.95
CA ALA A 112 -4.05 -29.42 4.96
C ALA A 112 -4.92 -29.80 3.74
N ALA A 113 -6.23 -29.89 3.91
CA ALA A 113 -7.18 -30.20 2.82
C ALA A 113 -7.56 -28.99 1.96
N SER A 114 -7.18 -27.77 2.38
CA SER A 114 -7.41 -26.54 1.63
C SER A 114 -6.21 -26.19 0.74
N SER A 115 -6.47 -25.37 -0.28
CA SER A 115 -5.39 -24.79 -1.09
C SER A 115 -4.51 -23.87 -0.23
N PRO A 116 -3.16 -23.95 -0.33
CA PRO A 116 -2.27 -23.01 0.33
C PRO A 116 -2.42 -21.57 -0.21
N PHE A 117 -3.07 -21.39 -1.36
CA PHE A 117 -3.37 -20.08 -1.94
C PHE A 117 -4.70 -19.49 -1.47
N ASN A 118 -5.49 -20.22 -0.69
CA ASN A 118 -6.63 -19.62 0.00
C ASN A 118 -6.10 -18.73 1.13
N PRO A 119 -6.31 -17.40 1.10
CA PRO A 119 -5.71 -16.48 2.07
C PRO A 119 -6.12 -16.78 3.51
N TYR A 120 -7.38 -17.17 3.72
CA TYR A 120 -7.88 -17.48 5.06
C TYR A 120 -7.27 -18.76 5.61
N ALA A 121 -7.25 -19.84 4.81
CA ALA A 121 -6.61 -21.09 5.19
C ALA A 121 -5.11 -20.88 5.47
N ASN A 122 -4.41 -20.11 4.62
CA ASN A 122 -3.00 -19.83 4.80
C ASN A 122 -2.72 -19.02 6.07
N THR A 123 -3.54 -18.02 6.37
CA THR A 123 -3.48 -17.22 7.61
C THR A 123 -3.73 -18.08 8.84
N ARG A 124 -4.73 -18.99 8.80
CA ARG A 124 -5.04 -19.92 9.89
C ARG A 124 -3.91 -20.93 10.13
N ALA A 125 -3.35 -21.48 9.06
CA ALA A 125 -2.20 -22.36 9.11
C ALA A 125 -0.97 -21.67 9.73
N ALA A 126 -0.70 -20.42 9.32
CA ALA A 126 0.39 -19.62 9.88
C ALA A 126 0.21 -19.42 11.40
N TYR A 127 -1.01 -19.11 11.86
CA TYR A 127 -1.29 -18.96 13.28
C TYR A 127 -1.12 -20.26 14.07
N GLU A 128 -1.51 -21.40 13.51
CA GLU A 128 -1.31 -22.71 14.13
C GLU A 128 0.17 -23.03 14.33
N ILE A 129 0.99 -22.77 13.31
CA ILE A 129 2.45 -22.94 13.35
C ILE A 129 3.06 -21.99 14.38
N PHE A 130 2.72 -20.70 14.31
CA PHE A 130 3.18 -19.68 15.26
C PHE A 130 2.87 -20.06 16.71
N ARG A 131 1.66 -20.53 16.99
CA ARG A 131 1.24 -21.00 18.33
C ARG A 131 1.97 -22.27 18.74
N ARG A 132 2.12 -23.25 17.84
CA ARG A 132 2.89 -24.48 18.07
C ARG A 132 4.32 -24.17 18.50
N ASP A 133 4.91 -23.12 17.93
CA ASP A 133 6.28 -22.70 18.19
C ASP A 133 6.42 -21.74 19.39
N GLY A 134 5.37 -21.65 20.23
CA GLY A 134 5.38 -20.83 21.44
C GLY A 134 5.25 -19.34 21.16
N PHE A 135 4.49 -18.97 20.13
CA PHE A 135 4.30 -17.59 19.67
C PHE A 135 5.63 -16.95 19.23
N ARG A 136 6.42 -17.69 18.45
CA ARG A 136 7.70 -17.25 17.90
C ARG A 136 7.73 -17.44 16.39
N TRP A 137 8.27 -16.47 15.66
CA TRP A 137 8.41 -16.49 14.20
C TRP A 137 9.64 -17.29 13.75
N VAL A 138 9.77 -18.56 14.16
CA VAL A 138 11.00 -19.36 13.92
C VAL A 138 11.08 -19.99 12.53
N GLU A 139 9.94 -20.38 11.96
CA GLU A 139 9.82 -21.03 10.64
C GLU A 139 9.95 -20.07 9.45
N TRP A 140 9.84 -18.77 9.70
CA TRP A 140 9.90 -17.73 8.68
C TRP A 140 11.31 -17.17 8.52
N GLU A 141 11.66 -16.84 7.28
CA GLU A 141 12.91 -16.14 6.99
C GLU A 141 12.82 -14.70 7.49
N CYS A 142 11.68 -14.07 7.22
CA CYS A 142 11.33 -12.78 7.77
C CYS A 142 11.11 -12.88 9.28
N ARG A 143 11.55 -11.86 10.03
CA ARG A 143 11.42 -11.80 11.49
C ARG A 143 10.59 -10.57 11.87
N ALA A 144 9.64 -10.76 12.77
CA ALA A 144 8.96 -9.65 13.43
C ALA A 144 9.68 -9.38 14.75
N TYR A 145 10.45 -8.30 14.79
CA TYR A 145 11.20 -7.85 15.95
C TYR A 145 10.28 -7.19 16.98
#